data_AF-A0A523S615-F1
#
_entry.id   AF-A0A523S615-F1
#
_cell.length_a   1.000
_cell.length_b   1.000
_cell.length_c   1.000
_cell.angle_alpha   90.00
_cell.angle_beta   90.00
_cell.angle_gamma   90.00
#
_symmetry.space_group_name_H-M   'P 1'
#
loop_
_entity.id
_entity.type
_entity.pdbx_description
1 polymer ?
#
loop_
_entity_poly.entity_id
_entity_poly.type
_entity_poly.pdbx_seq_one_letter_code
_entity_poly.pdbx_strand_id
1 'polypeptide(L)'
;MNHSKLLLAVTFLLLFVVLSSTATEPRQSVVSDFVEVKSGPWMALAAHTPHSRISITSDGDFALQATSEGWAGNGTESDPYIIEGYIISSDQSCIRITGTYVHFVIRDCILETISGGWDFGISLSYAHDGVVDSCLIRGKYLGIAAWTVYDCVFVNNTIYDTDIALNIDSCR
;
A
#
# COMPACT_ATOMS: atom_id res chain seq x y z
N MET A 1 74.55 -16.38 29.83
CA MET A 1 73.52 -15.39 29.45
C MET A 1 73.35 -14.44 30.62
N ASN A 2 73.81 -13.20 30.48
CA ASN A 2 74.08 -12.32 31.63
C ASN A 2 72.77 -11.90 32.30
N HIS A 3 72.69 -12.01 33.63
CA HIS A 3 71.50 -11.70 34.44
C HIS A 3 70.89 -10.32 34.14
N SER A 4 71.69 -9.35 33.68
CA SER A 4 71.25 -8.03 33.25
C SER A 4 70.38 -8.03 31.98
N LYS A 5 70.58 -8.97 31.06
CA LYS A 5 69.77 -9.11 29.83
C LYS A 5 68.41 -9.77 30.09
N LEU A 6 68.34 -10.66 31.10
CA LEU A 6 67.09 -11.29 31.53
C LEU A 6 66.21 -10.29 32.30
N LEU A 7 66.80 -9.45 33.14
CA LEU A 7 66.07 -8.41 33.88
C LEU A 7 65.43 -7.38 32.92
N LEU A 8 66.15 -6.96 31.88
CA LEU A 8 65.68 -5.98 30.90
C LEU A 8 64.50 -6.52 30.06
N ALA A 9 64.54 -7.80 29.69
CA ALA A 9 63.47 -8.46 28.95
C ALA A 9 62.20 -8.63 29.80
N VAL A 10 62.33 -8.97 31.09
CA VAL A 10 61.20 -9.08 32.02
C VAL A 10 60.57 -7.71 32.29
N THR A 11 61.37 -6.64 32.39
CA THR A 11 60.84 -5.27 32.51
C THR A 11 60.11 -4.79 31.25
N PHE A 12 60.58 -5.17 30.06
CA PHE A 12 59.90 -4.82 28.79
C PHE A 12 58.58 -5.56 28.61
N LEU A 13 58.52 -6.83 29.04
CA LEU A 13 57.30 -7.65 28.98
C LEU A 13 56.23 -7.16 29.96
N LEU A 14 56.63 -6.71 31.16
CA LEU A 14 55.71 -6.16 32.16
C LEU A 14 55.17 -4.78 31.78
N LEU A 15 55.94 -3.95 31.07
CA LEU A 15 55.46 -2.67 30.53
C LEU A 15 54.44 -2.82 29.40
N PHE A 16 54.53 -3.89 28.61
CA PHE A 16 53.56 -4.17 27.54
C PHE A 16 52.19 -4.60 28.06
N VAL A 17 52.14 -5.35 29.16
CA VAL A 17 50.88 -5.85 29.75
C VAL A 17 50.08 -4.74 30.44
N VAL A 18 50.76 -3.71 30.98
CA VAL A 18 50.11 -2.58 31.66
C VAL A 18 49.50 -1.56 30.68
N LEU A 19 49.92 -1.56 29.41
CA LEU A 19 49.34 -0.70 28.35
C LEU A 19 48.08 -1.29 27.70
N SER A 20 47.76 -2.57 27.95
CA SER A 20 46.60 -3.25 27.34
C SER A 20 45.31 -3.26 28.18
N SER A 21 45.30 -2.66 29.38
CA SER A 21 44.12 -2.50 30.22
C SER A 21 44.02 -1.02 30.61
N THR A 22 43.22 -0.19 29.95
CA THR A 22 41.76 -0.25 29.93
C THR A 22 41.21 0.39 28.65
N ALA A 23 40.93 -0.39 27.62
CA ALA A 23 39.92 0.02 26.65
C ALA A 23 38.57 -0.34 27.26
N THR A 24 37.94 0.62 27.96
CA THR A 24 36.51 0.49 28.27
C THR A 24 35.77 0.55 26.94
N GLU A 25 35.33 -0.61 26.47
CA GLU A 25 34.35 -0.71 25.38
C GLU A 25 33.20 0.28 25.66
N PRO A 26 32.79 1.10 24.70
CA PRO A 26 31.61 1.92 24.89
C PRO A 26 30.44 0.98 25.17
N ARG A 27 29.88 1.07 26.38
CA ARG A 27 28.61 0.46 26.75
C ARG A 27 27.61 0.89 25.68
N GLN A 28 27.20 -0.05 24.83
CA GLN A 28 26.12 0.18 23.87
C GLN A 28 24.98 0.85 24.64
N SER A 29 24.73 2.12 24.33
CA SER A 29 23.44 2.71 24.59
C SER A 29 22.45 1.78 23.92
N VAL A 30 21.53 1.21 24.68
CA VAL A 30 20.31 0.65 24.11
C VAL A 30 19.64 1.83 23.44
N VAL A 31 19.97 2.05 22.17
CA VAL A 31 19.12 2.80 21.27
C VAL A 31 17.84 1.98 21.33
N SER A 32 16.77 2.57 21.87
CA SER A 32 15.45 2.07 21.53
C SER A 32 15.38 2.30 20.03
N ASP A 33 15.83 1.30 19.26
CA ASP A 33 15.34 1.11 17.91
C ASP A 33 13.83 1.16 18.12
N PHE A 34 13.23 2.27 17.71
CA PHE A 34 11.83 2.23 17.36
C PHE A 34 11.81 1.14 16.31
N VAL A 35 11.43 -0.07 16.73
CA VAL A 35 11.03 -1.10 15.80
C VAL A 35 9.94 -0.40 15.02
N GLU A 36 10.26 -0.01 13.79
CA GLU A 36 9.25 0.30 12.80
C GLU A 36 8.48 -1.01 12.69
N VAL A 37 7.45 -1.14 13.51
CA VAL A 37 6.46 -2.18 13.34
C VAL A 37 5.87 -1.83 12.00
N LYS A 38 6.41 -2.42 10.93
CA LYS A 38 5.74 -2.51 9.64
C LYS A 38 4.40 -3.09 9.99
N SER A 39 3.41 -2.20 10.09
CA SER A 39 2.06 -2.52 10.48
C SER A 39 1.66 -3.72 9.65
N GLY A 40 1.48 -4.87 10.31
CA GLY A 40 1.12 -6.08 9.58
C GLY A 40 -0.19 -5.86 8.81
N PRO A 41 -0.53 -6.76 7.86
CA PRO A 41 -1.76 -6.63 7.06
C PRO A 41 -3.03 -6.37 7.90
N TRP A 42 -3.04 -6.81 9.16
CA TRP A 42 -4.13 -6.66 10.11
C TRP A 42 -4.29 -5.24 10.68
N MET A 43 -3.22 -4.44 10.75
CA MET A 43 -3.32 -3.01 11.10
C MET A 43 -3.81 -2.17 9.91
N ALA A 44 -3.43 -2.55 8.68
CA ALA A 44 -4.03 -1.98 7.48
C ALA A 44 -5.54 -2.26 7.45
N LEU A 45 -5.97 -3.49 7.76
CA LEU A 45 -7.39 -3.85 7.82
C LEU A 45 -8.21 -3.02 8.83
N ALA A 46 -7.66 -2.75 10.01
CA ALA A 46 -8.36 -2.01 11.07
C ALA A 46 -8.57 -0.52 10.78
N ALA A 47 -7.83 0.04 9.82
CA ALA A 47 -7.98 1.43 9.39
C ALA A 47 -9.08 1.62 8.33
N HIS A 48 -9.50 0.54 7.64
CA HIS A 48 -10.47 0.63 6.57
C HIS A 48 -11.91 0.50 7.08
N THR A 49 -12.82 1.27 6.49
CA THR A 49 -14.24 1.23 6.81
C THR A 49 -14.92 0.15 5.97
N PRO A 50 -15.63 -0.83 6.57
CA PRO A 50 -16.41 -1.79 5.81
C PRO A 50 -17.48 -1.08 4.97
N HIS A 51 -17.55 -1.42 3.69
CA HIS A 51 -18.52 -0.85 2.77
C HIS A 51 -19.14 -1.94 1.90
N SER A 52 -20.39 -1.70 1.49
CA SER A 52 -21.04 -2.54 0.48
C SER A 52 -20.39 -2.31 -0.90
N ARG A 53 -20.81 -3.06 -1.93
CA ARG A 53 -20.27 -2.79 -3.27
C ARG A 53 -20.70 -1.40 -3.77
N ILE A 54 -19.80 -0.71 -4.46
CA ILE A 54 -20.04 0.60 -5.05
C ILE A 54 -20.33 0.41 -6.54
N SER A 55 -21.41 1.01 -7.03
CA SER A 55 -21.80 0.95 -8.44
C SER A 55 -22.24 2.33 -8.91
N ILE A 56 -21.40 2.98 -9.71
CA ILE A 56 -21.68 4.25 -10.37
C ILE A 56 -22.01 3.99 -11.85
N THR A 57 -23.11 4.57 -12.33
CA THR A 57 -23.64 4.33 -13.68
C THR A 57 -23.74 5.58 -14.56
N SER A 58 -23.45 6.76 -14.01
CA SER A 58 -23.36 8.04 -14.71
C SER A 58 -22.72 9.11 -13.82
N ASP A 59 -22.38 10.27 -14.38
CA ASP A 59 -21.91 11.44 -13.60
C ASP A 59 -22.93 11.90 -12.54
N GLY A 60 -24.22 11.84 -12.87
CA GLY A 60 -25.30 12.18 -11.94
C GLY A 60 -25.40 11.20 -10.77
N ASP A 61 -25.24 9.90 -11.04
CA ASP A 61 -25.17 8.85 -10.02
C ASP A 61 -23.93 9.04 -9.12
N PHE A 62 -22.80 9.42 -9.72
CA PHE A 62 -21.58 9.76 -8.97
C PHE A 62 -21.86 10.89 -7.98
N ALA A 63 -22.39 12.02 -8.45
CA ALA A 63 -22.68 13.18 -7.60
C ALA A 63 -23.67 12.86 -6.46
N LEU A 64 -24.70 12.06 -6.75
CA LEU A 64 -25.68 11.62 -5.75
C LEU A 64 -25.06 10.73 -4.68
N GLN A 65 -24.27 9.72 -5.07
CA GLN A 65 -23.60 8.85 -4.11
C GLN A 65 -22.52 9.59 -3.34
N ALA A 66 -21.72 10.44 -3.98
CA ALA A 66 -20.73 11.28 -3.30
C ALA A 66 -21.37 12.14 -2.20
N THR A 67 -22.53 12.74 -2.48
CA THR A 67 -23.29 13.51 -1.49
C THR A 67 -23.82 12.63 -0.36
N SER A 68 -24.35 11.44 -0.69
CA SER A 68 -24.94 10.51 0.27
C SER A 68 -23.91 9.90 1.22
N GLU A 69 -22.75 9.52 0.67
CA GLU A 69 -21.64 8.88 1.38
C GLU A 69 -20.70 9.90 2.04
N GLY A 70 -20.81 11.17 1.67
CA GLY A 70 -19.92 12.23 2.15
C GLY A 70 -18.51 12.16 1.57
N TRP A 71 -18.38 11.67 0.33
CA TRP A 71 -17.10 11.67 -0.39
C TRP A 71 -16.64 13.09 -0.68
N ALA A 72 -15.33 13.31 -0.58
CA ALA A 72 -14.73 14.57 -0.94
C ALA A 72 -14.78 14.79 -2.47
N GLY A 73 -14.71 16.06 -2.87
CA GLY A 73 -14.65 16.47 -4.27
C GLY A 73 -16.00 16.80 -4.90
N ASN A 74 -15.94 17.35 -6.11
CA ASN A 74 -17.09 17.70 -6.94
C ASN A 74 -17.01 17.15 -8.38
N GLY A 75 -15.98 16.35 -8.67
CA GLY A 75 -15.79 15.70 -9.97
C GLY A 75 -15.09 16.56 -11.03
N THR A 76 -14.57 17.73 -10.65
CA THR A 76 -13.72 18.55 -11.54
C THR A 76 -12.25 18.14 -11.43
N GLU A 77 -11.43 18.51 -12.42
CA GLU A 77 -9.99 18.20 -12.44
C GLU A 77 -9.27 18.64 -11.16
N SER A 78 -9.60 19.85 -10.68
CA SER A 78 -9.01 20.41 -9.47
C SER A 78 -9.57 19.83 -8.17
N ASP A 79 -10.71 19.15 -8.22
CA ASP A 79 -11.45 18.65 -7.06
C ASP A 79 -12.21 17.35 -7.41
N PRO A 80 -11.47 16.25 -7.72
CA PRO A 80 -12.05 14.98 -8.17
C PRO A 80 -12.82 14.30 -7.04
N TYR A 81 -13.81 13.49 -7.37
CA TYR A 81 -14.47 12.67 -6.36
C TYR A 81 -13.52 11.63 -5.76
N ILE A 82 -13.51 11.46 -4.44
CA ILE A 82 -12.58 10.56 -3.75
C ILE A 82 -13.33 9.41 -3.06
N ILE A 83 -13.09 8.19 -3.54
CA ILE A 83 -13.50 6.94 -2.91
C ILE A 83 -12.26 6.37 -2.22
N GLU A 84 -12.23 6.39 -0.88
CA GLU A 84 -11.02 6.01 -0.14
C GLU A 84 -11.27 5.26 1.17
N GLY A 85 -10.28 4.46 1.58
CA GLY A 85 -10.24 3.86 2.91
C GLY A 85 -11.29 2.77 3.12
N TYR A 86 -11.86 2.19 2.07
CA TYR A 86 -12.89 1.16 2.20
C TYR A 86 -12.34 -0.26 2.14
N ILE A 87 -12.95 -1.15 2.92
CA ILE A 87 -12.87 -2.59 2.70
C ILE A 87 -14.19 -3.10 2.15
N ILE A 88 -14.13 -3.72 0.96
CA ILE A 88 -15.29 -4.27 0.27
C ILE A 88 -15.02 -5.74 -0.06
N SER A 89 -15.71 -6.62 0.68
CA SER A 89 -15.70 -8.06 0.41
C SER A 89 -16.97 -8.44 -0.35
N SER A 90 -16.85 -8.86 -1.60
CA SER A 90 -17.98 -9.21 -2.47
C SER A 90 -17.61 -10.28 -3.49
N ASP A 91 -18.55 -11.16 -3.84
CA ASP A 91 -18.38 -12.11 -4.94
C ASP A 91 -18.76 -11.50 -6.31
N GLN A 92 -19.25 -10.25 -6.31
CA GLN A 92 -19.45 -9.42 -7.49
C GLN A 92 -18.35 -8.35 -7.60
N SER A 93 -18.38 -7.54 -8.66
CA SER A 93 -17.54 -6.34 -8.78
C SER A 93 -17.62 -5.47 -7.52
N CYS A 94 -16.49 -5.25 -6.83
CA CYS A 94 -16.47 -4.45 -5.61
C CYS A 94 -16.74 -2.97 -5.90
N ILE A 95 -16.02 -2.42 -6.87
CA ILE A 95 -16.25 -1.06 -7.38
C ILE A 95 -16.48 -1.15 -8.88
N ARG A 96 -17.64 -0.67 -9.32
CA ARG A 96 -17.97 -0.56 -10.74
C ARG A 96 -18.29 0.90 -11.06
N ILE A 97 -17.61 1.46 -12.04
CA ILE A 97 -17.88 2.81 -12.54
C ILE A 97 -18.10 2.70 -14.05
N THR A 98 -19.22 3.23 -14.51
CA THR A 98 -19.60 3.17 -15.92
C THR A 98 -20.20 4.47 -16.39
N GLY A 99 -19.80 4.95 -17.57
CA GLY A 99 -20.44 6.08 -18.24
C GLY A 99 -20.19 7.43 -17.55
N THR A 100 -18.95 7.69 -17.15
CA THR A 100 -18.58 8.91 -16.42
C THR A 100 -17.55 9.74 -17.19
N TYR A 101 -17.72 11.06 -17.17
CA TYR A 101 -16.80 12.06 -17.70
C TYR A 101 -16.18 12.95 -16.62
N VAL A 102 -16.59 12.75 -15.36
CA VAL A 102 -16.02 13.44 -14.19
C VAL A 102 -14.67 12.85 -13.77
N HIS A 103 -13.86 13.65 -13.08
CA HIS A 103 -12.60 13.20 -12.49
C HIS A 103 -12.86 12.47 -11.17
N PHE A 104 -12.19 11.34 -10.96
CA PHE A 104 -12.32 10.57 -9.72
C PHE A 104 -11.03 9.86 -9.32
N VAL A 105 -10.92 9.58 -8.03
CA VAL A 105 -9.82 8.84 -7.42
C VAL A 105 -10.39 7.70 -6.59
N ILE A 106 -9.97 6.47 -6.88
CA ILE A 106 -10.14 5.30 -6.02
C ILE A 106 -8.79 5.06 -5.37
N ARG A 107 -8.68 5.23 -4.05
CA ARG A 107 -7.40 5.03 -3.35
C ARG A 107 -7.53 4.31 -2.03
N ASP A 108 -6.45 3.69 -1.58
CA ASP A 108 -6.35 3.08 -0.25
C ASP A 108 -7.57 2.20 0.08
N CYS A 109 -7.96 1.34 -0.87
CA CYS A 109 -9.07 0.41 -0.71
C CYS A 109 -8.58 -1.04 -0.64
N ILE A 110 -9.25 -1.88 0.14
CA ILE A 110 -9.08 -3.34 0.17
C ILE A 110 -10.29 -3.99 -0.49
N LEU A 111 -10.07 -4.66 -1.62
CA LEU A 111 -11.14 -5.26 -2.44
C LEU A 111 -10.93 -6.76 -2.53
N GLU A 112 -11.88 -7.54 -2.03
CA GLU A 112 -11.73 -8.99 -1.94
C GLU A 112 -13.02 -9.76 -2.21
N THR A 113 -12.88 -11.07 -2.40
CA THR A 113 -14.01 -12.01 -2.47
C THR A 113 -14.43 -12.51 -1.09
N ILE A 114 -15.67 -12.95 -0.95
CA ILE A 114 -16.16 -13.67 0.23
C ILE A 114 -15.89 -15.18 0.08
N SER A 115 -16.13 -15.74 -1.11
CA SER A 115 -16.16 -17.20 -1.31
C SER A 115 -15.40 -17.73 -2.53
N GLY A 116 -14.65 -16.87 -3.25
CA GLY A 116 -13.96 -17.23 -4.50
C GLY A 116 -14.77 -16.87 -5.75
N GLY A 117 -15.47 -15.73 -5.72
CA GLY A 117 -16.30 -15.21 -6.81
C GLY A 117 -15.53 -14.90 -8.09
N TRP A 118 -16.26 -14.91 -9.21
CA TRP A 118 -15.72 -14.85 -10.58
C TRP A 118 -15.77 -13.44 -11.20
N ASP A 119 -15.90 -12.41 -10.39
CA ASP A 119 -16.07 -11.03 -10.84
C ASP A 119 -14.83 -10.19 -10.51
N PHE A 120 -14.93 -8.87 -10.67
CA PHE A 120 -13.79 -7.96 -10.70
C PHE A 120 -13.51 -7.31 -9.34
N GLY A 121 -12.28 -6.87 -9.10
CA GLY A 121 -12.00 -5.92 -8.01
C GLY A 121 -12.58 -4.56 -8.36
N ILE A 122 -12.03 -3.97 -9.43
CA ILE A 122 -12.47 -2.69 -10.00
C ILE A 122 -12.86 -2.90 -11.46
N SER A 123 -14.01 -2.37 -11.84
CA SER A 123 -14.54 -2.41 -13.19
C SER A 123 -14.80 -0.99 -13.69
N LEU A 124 -14.02 -0.54 -14.69
CA LEU A 124 -14.21 0.75 -15.35
C LEU A 124 -14.69 0.52 -16.79
N SER A 125 -15.76 1.21 -17.19
CA SER A 125 -16.28 1.11 -18.56
C SER A 125 -16.78 2.45 -19.06
N TYR A 126 -16.31 2.95 -20.20
CA TYR A 126 -16.70 4.29 -20.67
C TYR A 126 -16.46 5.36 -19.60
N ALA A 127 -15.25 5.38 -19.03
CA ALA A 127 -14.85 6.25 -17.93
C ALA A 127 -13.65 7.11 -18.35
N HIS A 128 -13.63 8.36 -17.88
CA HIS A 128 -12.59 9.34 -18.18
C HIS A 128 -11.90 9.78 -16.89
N ASP A 129 -10.62 10.17 -16.99
CA ASP A 129 -9.89 10.91 -15.98
C ASP A 129 -9.90 10.28 -14.57
N GLY A 130 -9.91 8.94 -14.53
CA GLY A 130 -9.95 8.15 -13.31
C GLY A 130 -8.57 7.73 -12.83
N VAL A 131 -8.29 7.88 -11.55
CA VAL A 131 -7.06 7.37 -10.92
C VAL A 131 -7.38 6.23 -9.97
N VAL A 132 -6.70 5.10 -10.13
CA VAL A 132 -6.71 3.98 -9.19
C VAL A 132 -5.32 3.87 -8.57
N ASP A 133 -5.21 4.23 -7.29
CA ASP A 133 -3.94 4.34 -6.58
C ASP A 133 -3.94 3.49 -5.30
N SER A 134 -2.83 2.81 -5.01
CA SER A 134 -2.57 2.21 -3.68
C SER A 134 -3.67 1.27 -3.17
N CYS A 135 -4.41 0.62 -4.08
CA CYS A 135 -5.43 -0.36 -3.72
C CYS A 135 -4.83 -1.76 -3.57
N LEU A 136 -5.36 -2.53 -2.61
CA LEU A 136 -5.07 -3.95 -2.45
C LEU A 136 -6.25 -4.76 -2.97
N ILE A 137 -6.02 -5.60 -3.99
CA ILE A 137 -7.08 -6.39 -4.63
C ILE A 137 -6.69 -7.87 -4.61
N ARG A 138 -7.58 -8.73 -4.10
CA ARG A 138 -7.28 -10.16 -3.96
C ARG A 138 -8.47 -11.09 -4.14
N GLY A 139 -8.19 -12.32 -4.61
CA GLY A 139 -9.21 -13.37 -4.70
C GLY A 139 -10.29 -13.09 -5.76
N LYS A 140 -9.99 -12.23 -6.74
CA LYS A 140 -10.91 -11.83 -7.82
C LYS A 140 -10.55 -12.53 -9.13
N TYR A 141 -11.50 -12.69 -10.04
CA TYR A 141 -11.19 -13.20 -11.38
C TYR A 141 -10.29 -12.21 -12.15
N LEU A 142 -10.73 -10.94 -12.20
CA LEU A 142 -9.88 -9.83 -12.65
C LEU A 142 -9.66 -8.85 -11.51
N GLY A 143 -8.41 -8.48 -11.24
CA GLY A 143 -8.11 -7.46 -10.24
C GLY A 143 -8.69 -6.10 -10.66
N ILE A 144 -8.21 -5.57 -11.77
CA ILE A 144 -8.73 -4.37 -12.41
C ILE A 144 -9.06 -4.69 -13.87
N ALA A 145 -10.28 -4.35 -14.27
CA ALA A 145 -10.72 -4.45 -15.65
C ALA A 145 -11.22 -3.09 -16.14
N ALA A 146 -10.64 -2.61 -17.24
CA ALA A 146 -10.95 -1.31 -17.82
C ALA A 146 -11.25 -1.46 -19.32
N TRP A 147 -12.43 -1.00 -19.74
CA TRP A 147 -12.86 -1.04 -21.14
C TRP A 147 -13.26 0.34 -21.62
N THR A 148 -12.66 0.79 -22.72
CA THR A 148 -12.95 2.12 -23.29
C THR A 148 -12.79 3.19 -22.22
N VAL A 149 -11.55 3.37 -21.78
CA VAL A 149 -11.18 4.39 -20.79
C VAL A 149 -10.27 5.43 -21.42
N TYR A 150 -10.37 6.67 -20.94
CA TYR A 150 -9.62 7.81 -21.48
C TYR A 150 -8.87 8.50 -20.34
N ASP A 151 -7.56 8.68 -20.50
CA ASP A 151 -6.72 9.37 -19.52
C ASP A 151 -6.79 8.79 -18.08
N CYS A 152 -7.10 7.49 -17.96
CA CYS A 152 -7.13 6.79 -16.67
C CYS A 152 -5.73 6.27 -16.28
N VAL A 153 -5.41 6.35 -14.98
CA VAL A 153 -4.12 5.94 -14.43
C VAL A 153 -4.31 4.84 -13.38
N PHE A 154 -3.54 3.77 -13.48
CA PHE A 154 -3.53 2.66 -12.52
C PHE A 154 -2.12 2.53 -11.93
N VAL A 155 -1.92 2.94 -10.68
CA VAL A 155 -0.59 3.10 -10.08
C VAL A 155 -0.54 2.56 -8.65
N ASN A 156 0.62 2.05 -8.23
CA ASN A 156 0.88 1.53 -6.87
C ASN A 156 -0.10 0.45 -6.34
N ASN A 157 -0.85 -0.21 -7.22
CA ASN A 157 -1.81 -1.23 -6.81
C ASN A 157 -1.13 -2.56 -6.52
N THR A 158 -1.55 -3.22 -5.44
CA THR A 158 -1.09 -4.57 -5.08
C THR A 158 -2.20 -5.57 -5.41
N ILE A 159 -1.99 -6.38 -6.45
CA ILE A 159 -2.99 -7.33 -6.96
C ILE A 159 -2.40 -8.74 -6.92
N TYR A 160 -3.04 -9.65 -6.18
CA TYR A 160 -2.58 -11.04 -6.02
C TYR A 160 -3.75 -12.00 -5.82
N ASP A 161 -3.51 -13.30 -5.98
CA ASP A 161 -4.56 -14.34 -5.93
C ASP A 161 -5.72 -14.04 -6.90
N THR A 162 -5.38 -13.57 -8.11
CA THR A 162 -6.34 -13.32 -9.20
C THR A 162 -5.94 -14.08 -10.47
N ASP A 163 -6.89 -14.46 -11.30
CA ASP A 163 -6.59 -15.10 -12.60
C ASP A 163 -5.89 -14.13 -13.55
N ILE A 164 -6.36 -12.87 -13.58
CA ILE A 164 -5.75 -11.80 -14.35
C ILE A 164 -5.66 -10.55 -13.47
N ALA A 165 -4.46 -10.04 -13.23
CA ALA A 165 -4.28 -8.89 -12.35
C ALA A 165 -4.86 -7.59 -12.94
N LEU A 166 -4.55 -7.31 -14.21
CA LEU A 166 -4.94 -6.09 -14.91
C LEU A 166 -5.28 -6.42 -16.36
N ASN A 167 -6.48 -6.04 -16.80
CA ASN A 167 -6.89 -6.07 -18.19
C ASN A 167 -7.39 -4.69 -18.62
N ILE A 168 -6.74 -4.09 -19.61
CA ILE A 168 -7.11 -2.78 -20.15
C ILE A 168 -7.31 -2.92 -21.66
N ASP A 169 -8.55 -2.75 -22.10
CA ASP A 169 -8.94 -2.78 -23.49
C ASP A 169 -9.39 -1.39 -23.95
N SER A 170 -8.88 -0.94 -25.09
CA SER A 170 -9.20 0.36 -25.70
C SER A 170 -8.94 1.55 -24.77
N CYS A 171 -7.70 1.67 -24.29
CA CYS A 171 -7.21 2.88 -23.62
C CYS A 171 -6.85 3.94 -24.66
N ARG A 172 -7.26 5.18 -24.45
CA ARG A 172 -6.85 6.33 -25.24
C ARG A 172 -6.32 7.45 -24.38
#